data_AF-A0A2U2SFA2-F1
#
_entry.id   AF-A0A2U2SFA2-F1
#
_cell.length_a   1.000
_cell.length_b   1.000
_cell.length_c   1.000
_cell.angle_alpha   90.00
_cell.angle_beta   90.00
_cell.angle_gamma   90.00
#
_symmetry.space_group_name_H-M   'P 1'
#
loop_
_entity.id
_entity.type
_entity.pdbx_description
1 polymer ?
#
loop_
_entity_poly.entity_id
_entity_poly.type
_entity_poly.pdbx_seq_one_letter_code
_entity_poly.pdbx_strand_id
1 'polypeptide(L)'
;MPFTPTRDRVDPQTLNTTPLRRPEWIRVRAPAGETYQWVQSLMRSKALHTVCEEAMCPNLGECWGAGTATFLMMGDICTRSCGFCDIKRGRPEALDWLEPERIAQAVKAMKLQHAVITSVNRDDRPDGGAPIFAMVIRRIRQVLPGCSIEVLIPDFKGSLEALKIVMDARPEILNHNVETVPRLFKLVQPQDRYEWAAATLSNAKKLDPQVLTKSGIMVGLGETMEEVKAVMRDQRSWGVDILTIGQYLQPSKKHLPIARYYTPEEFAELKEYGLSIGFKWVESAPLVRSSYHAAEQVRALSIIHRQLYGDLDDPQTVSD
;
A
#
# COMPACT_ATOMS: atom_id res chain seq x y z
N MET A 1 -17.17 22.63 -18.50
CA MET A 1 -17.90 21.87 -17.47
C MET A 1 -16.89 21.41 -16.44
N PRO A 2 -17.09 21.63 -15.12
CA PRO A 2 -16.18 21.08 -14.13
C PRO A 2 -16.21 19.55 -14.26
N PHE A 3 -15.03 18.95 -14.40
CA PHE A 3 -14.87 17.50 -14.57
C PHE A 3 -15.21 16.83 -13.25
N THR A 4 -16.42 16.26 -13.12
CA THR A 4 -16.83 15.52 -11.93
C THR A 4 -15.87 14.35 -11.69
N PRO A 5 -15.25 14.22 -10.51
CA PRO A 5 -14.37 13.09 -10.21
C PRO A 5 -15.09 11.75 -10.40
N THR A 6 -14.39 10.77 -10.96
CA THR A 6 -15.00 9.47 -11.33
C THR A 6 -14.12 8.27 -10.99
N ARG A 7 -14.72 7.11 -10.73
CA ARG A 7 -14.02 5.83 -10.57
C ARG A 7 -13.82 5.08 -11.89
N ASP A 8 -14.38 5.60 -12.98
CA ASP A 8 -14.32 4.95 -14.29
C ASP A 8 -12.88 4.95 -14.85
N ARG A 9 -12.44 3.81 -15.38
CA ARG A 9 -11.11 3.62 -16.02
C ARG A 9 -11.19 3.20 -17.47
N VAL A 10 -12.12 2.30 -17.77
CA VAL A 10 -12.35 1.76 -19.11
C VAL A 10 -13.83 1.88 -19.46
N ASP A 11 -14.12 1.87 -20.76
CA ASP A 11 -15.48 1.84 -21.27
C ASP A 11 -15.94 0.39 -21.50
N PRO A 12 -16.93 -0.12 -20.73
CA PRO A 12 -17.45 -1.47 -20.89
C PRO A 12 -18.11 -1.73 -22.25
N GLN A 13 -18.42 -0.69 -23.03
CA GLN A 13 -18.98 -0.83 -24.38
C GLN A 13 -17.92 -1.21 -25.41
N THR A 14 -16.65 -0.87 -25.15
CA THR A 14 -15.53 -1.12 -26.07
C THR A 14 -14.60 -2.23 -25.60
N LEU A 15 -14.63 -2.57 -24.31
CA LEU A 15 -13.84 -3.64 -23.71
C LEU A 15 -14.74 -4.60 -22.93
N ASN A 16 -14.62 -5.91 -23.17
CA ASN A 16 -15.34 -6.89 -22.36
C ASN A 16 -14.72 -6.96 -20.96
N THR A 17 -15.44 -6.37 -20.00
CA THR A 17 -15.05 -6.29 -18.60
C THR A 17 -15.90 -7.16 -17.70
N THR A 18 -16.63 -8.12 -18.28
CA THR A 18 -17.46 -9.04 -17.51
C THR A 18 -16.58 -9.91 -16.61
N PRO A 19 -16.76 -9.88 -15.28
CA PRO A 19 -15.92 -10.66 -14.38
C PRO A 19 -16.07 -12.16 -14.65
N LEU A 20 -14.95 -12.88 -14.65
CA LEU A 20 -14.95 -14.33 -14.61
C LEU A 20 -15.59 -14.81 -13.29
N ARG A 21 -16.15 -16.04 -13.29
CA ARG A 21 -16.72 -16.62 -12.08
C ARG A 21 -15.61 -16.75 -11.03
N ARG A 22 -15.80 -16.14 -9.86
CA ARG A 22 -14.84 -16.23 -8.76
C ARG A 22 -14.69 -17.68 -8.29
N PRO A 23 -13.46 -18.22 -8.25
CA PRO A 23 -13.17 -19.50 -7.63
C PRO A 23 -13.59 -19.55 -6.17
N GLU A 24 -13.70 -20.74 -5.59
CA GLU A 24 -14.15 -20.87 -4.20
C GLU A 24 -13.13 -20.36 -3.19
N TRP A 25 -11.84 -20.57 -3.46
CA TRP A 25 -10.73 -20.18 -2.57
C TRP A 25 -10.51 -18.67 -2.41
N ILE A 26 -11.18 -17.83 -3.20
CA ILE A 26 -11.04 -16.36 -3.12
C ILE A 26 -12.24 -15.68 -2.44
N ARG A 27 -13.22 -16.46 -1.97
CA ARG A 27 -14.42 -15.93 -1.32
C ARG A 27 -14.16 -15.71 0.16
N VAL A 28 -14.42 -14.49 0.62
CA VAL A 28 -14.44 -14.14 2.04
C VAL A 28 -15.83 -13.68 2.47
N ARG A 29 -16.06 -13.73 3.77
CA ARG A 29 -17.21 -13.09 4.39
C ARG A 29 -17.01 -11.59 4.37
N ALA A 30 -18.10 -10.85 4.16
CA ALA A 30 -18.05 -9.39 4.28
C ALA A 30 -17.68 -8.99 5.72
N PRO A 31 -16.91 -7.91 5.91
CA PRO A 31 -16.61 -7.38 7.23
C PRO A 31 -17.90 -6.98 7.95
N ALA A 32 -18.03 -7.37 9.21
CA ALA A 32 -19.16 -7.08 10.07
C ALA A 32 -18.72 -7.03 11.54
N GLY A 33 -19.51 -6.37 12.40
CA GLY A 33 -19.29 -6.32 13.85
C GLY A 33 -19.09 -4.90 14.42
N GLU A 34 -19.08 -4.80 15.74
CA GLU A 34 -19.01 -3.53 16.48
C GLU A 34 -17.69 -2.79 16.23
N THR A 35 -16.56 -3.50 16.20
CA THR A 35 -15.25 -2.91 15.89
C THR A 35 -15.25 -2.23 14.52
N TYR A 36 -15.86 -2.86 13.51
CA TYR A 36 -15.98 -2.27 12.18
C TYR A 36 -16.81 -0.98 12.20
N GLN A 37 -17.97 -1.00 12.85
CA GLN A 37 -18.84 0.18 12.95
C GLN A 37 -18.17 1.32 13.72
N TRP A 38 -17.45 1.00 14.79
CA TRP A 38 -16.73 1.98 15.60
C TRP A 38 -15.63 2.68 14.80
N VAL A 39 -14.76 1.92 14.12
CA VAL A 39 -13.69 2.51 13.30
C VAL A 39 -14.27 3.33 12.15
N GLN A 40 -15.33 2.86 11.50
CA GLN A 40 -16.01 3.63 10.45
C GLN A 40 -16.56 4.96 10.98
N SER A 41 -17.19 4.97 12.16
CA SER A 41 -17.66 6.19 12.81
C SER A 41 -16.50 7.13 13.13
N LEU A 42 -15.39 6.58 13.64
CA LEU A 42 -14.17 7.34 13.94
C LEU A 42 -13.60 8.02 12.68
N MET A 43 -13.45 7.30 11.57
CA MET A 43 -12.95 7.87 10.31
C MET A 43 -13.80 9.03 9.82
N ARG A 44 -15.13 8.85 9.82
CA ARG A 44 -16.09 9.91 9.43
C ARG A 44 -16.01 11.13 10.35
N SER A 45 -15.96 10.91 11.66
CA SER A 45 -15.89 11.99 12.66
C SER A 45 -14.64 12.86 12.53
N LYS A 46 -13.55 12.30 11.97
CA LYS A 46 -12.26 12.98 11.79
C LYS A 46 -12.03 13.45 10.35
N ALA A 47 -13.02 13.31 9.47
CA ALA A 47 -12.89 13.59 8.04
C ALA A 47 -11.64 12.92 7.44
N LEU A 48 -11.48 11.61 7.69
CA LEU A 48 -10.38 10.78 7.21
C LEU A 48 -10.90 9.73 6.23
N HIS A 49 -10.01 9.28 5.34
CA HIS A 49 -10.25 8.17 4.43
C HIS A 49 -9.36 6.98 4.78
N THR A 50 -9.82 5.77 4.44
CA THR A 50 -8.99 4.56 4.49
C THR A 50 -9.02 3.90 3.13
N VAL A 51 -7.86 3.42 2.64
CA VAL A 51 -7.85 2.59 1.42
C VAL A 51 -8.69 1.34 1.62
N CYS A 52 -8.77 0.86 2.85
CA CYS A 52 -9.54 -0.33 3.16
C CYS A 52 -11.03 -0.18 2.86
N GLU A 53 -11.63 1.00 3.13
CA GLU A 53 -13.00 1.31 2.74
C GLU A 53 -13.10 1.67 1.26
N GLU A 54 -12.22 2.56 0.78
CA GLU A 54 -12.29 3.10 -0.57
C GLU A 54 -12.02 2.04 -1.66
N ALA A 55 -11.33 0.95 -1.33
CA ALA A 55 -11.03 -0.17 -2.22
C ALA A 55 -11.78 -1.47 -1.84
N MET A 56 -12.78 -1.40 -0.94
CA MET A 56 -13.59 -2.55 -0.50
C MET A 56 -12.74 -3.76 -0.07
N CYS A 57 -11.78 -3.53 0.81
CA CYS A 57 -10.77 -4.52 1.16
C CYS A 57 -11.38 -5.76 1.86
N PRO A 58 -11.08 -6.98 1.38
CA PRO A 58 -11.58 -8.21 2.00
C PRO A 58 -11.02 -8.46 3.41
N ASN A 59 -9.86 -7.87 3.74
CA ASN A 59 -9.11 -8.16 4.97
C ASN A 59 -9.41 -7.18 6.12
N LEU A 60 -10.43 -6.32 5.95
CA LEU A 60 -10.70 -5.18 6.83
C LEU A 60 -10.87 -5.59 8.30
N GLY A 61 -11.73 -6.58 8.56
CA GLY A 61 -12.05 -7.02 9.91
C GLY A 61 -10.84 -7.64 10.62
N GLU A 62 -10.06 -8.43 9.90
CA GLU A 62 -8.83 -9.04 10.42
C GLU A 62 -7.78 -7.98 10.77
N CYS A 63 -7.49 -7.06 9.84
CA CYS A 63 -6.46 -6.04 10.04
C CYS A 63 -6.79 -5.14 11.23
N TRP A 64 -8.04 -4.66 11.31
CA TRP A 64 -8.48 -3.81 12.41
C TRP A 64 -8.47 -4.54 13.75
N GLY A 65 -8.88 -5.81 13.77
CA GLY A 65 -8.79 -6.67 14.97
C GLY A 65 -7.35 -6.91 15.43
N ALA A 66 -6.40 -6.94 14.51
CA ALA A 66 -4.97 -7.08 14.78
C ALA A 66 -4.25 -5.75 15.10
N GLY A 67 -4.99 -4.67 15.35
CA GLY A 67 -4.40 -3.36 15.69
C GLY A 67 -3.63 -2.72 14.54
N THR A 68 -4.03 -2.96 13.30
CA THR A 68 -3.44 -2.38 12.08
C THR A 68 -4.50 -1.69 11.23
N ALA A 69 -4.21 -0.49 10.72
CA ALA A 69 -5.08 0.19 9.77
C ALA A 69 -4.29 0.92 8.68
N THR A 70 -4.89 1.05 7.50
CA THR A 70 -4.32 1.79 6.37
C THR A 70 -5.10 3.07 6.09
N PHE A 71 -4.46 4.22 6.32
CA PHE A 71 -5.03 5.54 6.09
C PHE A 71 -4.74 6.01 4.67
N LEU A 72 -5.75 6.56 4.00
CA LEU A 72 -5.60 7.28 2.73
C LEU A 72 -5.61 8.78 3.04
N MET A 73 -4.51 9.46 2.76
CA MET A 73 -4.38 10.90 2.97
C MET A 73 -4.37 11.69 1.65
N MET A 74 -4.43 13.02 1.78
CA MET A 74 -4.51 13.99 0.69
C MET A 74 -5.82 13.94 -0.09
N GLY A 75 -6.88 13.48 0.58
CA GLY A 75 -8.23 13.32 0.03
C GLY A 75 -8.47 11.99 -0.69
N ASP A 76 -9.58 11.91 -1.40
CA ASP A 76 -10.07 10.71 -2.10
C ASP A 76 -10.09 10.86 -3.63
N ILE A 77 -9.46 11.91 -4.16
CA ILE A 77 -9.34 12.21 -5.59
C ILE A 77 -7.87 12.19 -6.00
N CYS A 78 -7.52 11.25 -6.86
CA CYS A 78 -6.20 11.07 -7.43
C CYS A 78 -6.03 11.82 -8.76
N THR A 79 -4.84 12.39 -8.96
CA THR A 79 -4.46 13.02 -10.24
C THR A 79 -4.16 11.99 -11.34
N ARG A 80 -4.03 10.70 -10.99
CA ARG A 80 -3.75 9.59 -11.91
C ARG A 80 -4.96 8.68 -12.12
N SER A 81 -4.86 7.79 -13.10
CA SER A 81 -5.99 6.95 -13.54
C SER A 81 -5.58 5.50 -13.78
N CYS A 82 -4.89 4.89 -12.82
CA CYS A 82 -4.48 3.49 -12.89
C CYS A 82 -5.70 2.58 -13.11
N GLY A 83 -5.62 1.70 -14.10
CA GLY A 83 -6.76 0.93 -14.60
C GLY A 83 -7.35 -0.09 -13.61
N PHE A 84 -6.59 -0.42 -12.56
CA PHE A 84 -6.97 -1.34 -11.49
C PHE A 84 -7.55 -0.64 -10.24
N CYS A 85 -7.25 0.66 -10.07
CA CYS A 85 -7.45 1.36 -8.80
C CYS A 85 -8.86 1.96 -8.73
N ASP A 86 -9.54 1.80 -7.59
CA ASP A 86 -10.92 2.28 -7.40
C ASP A 86 -11.02 3.73 -6.87
N ILE A 87 -9.92 4.35 -6.44
CA ILE A 87 -9.93 5.73 -5.92
C ILE A 87 -10.36 6.73 -6.99
N LYS A 88 -11.21 7.73 -6.70
CA LYS A 88 -11.69 8.67 -7.73
C LYS A 88 -10.52 9.32 -8.47
N ARG A 89 -10.63 9.50 -9.78
CA ARG A 89 -9.70 10.32 -10.57
C ARG A 89 -10.31 11.68 -10.84
N GLY A 90 -9.50 12.73 -10.81
CA GLY A 90 -9.95 14.09 -11.09
C GLY A 90 -8.99 15.14 -10.59
N ARG A 91 -9.50 16.37 -10.42
CA ARG A 91 -8.75 17.46 -9.79
C ARG A 91 -8.97 17.40 -8.28
N PRO A 92 -7.92 17.16 -7.46
CA PRO A 92 -8.06 17.16 -6.01
C PRO A 92 -8.29 18.57 -5.46
N GLU A 93 -8.77 18.62 -4.22
CA GLU A 93 -8.82 19.85 -3.43
C GLU A 93 -7.42 20.29 -2.96
N ALA A 94 -7.36 21.46 -2.33
CA ALA A 94 -6.13 21.92 -1.68
C ALA A 94 -5.69 20.91 -0.60
N LEU A 95 -4.38 20.81 -0.38
CA LEU A 95 -3.87 19.99 0.72
C LEU A 95 -4.37 20.53 2.07
N ASP A 96 -4.83 19.62 2.92
CA ASP A 96 -5.13 19.91 4.31
C ASP A 96 -3.90 19.62 5.19
N TRP A 97 -3.26 20.68 5.66
CA TRP A 97 -2.08 20.60 6.51
C TRP A 97 -2.36 20.15 7.96
N LEU A 98 -3.63 20.06 8.36
CA LEU A 98 -4.05 19.52 9.66
C LEU A 98 -4.42 18.03 9.58
N GLU A 99 -4.48 17.45 8.39
CA GLU A 99 -4.73 16.01 8.19
C GLU A 99 -3.73 15.13 8.97
N PRO A 100 -2.42 15.44 9.04
CA PRO A 100 -1.48 14.68 9.86
C PRO A 100 -1.84 14.59 11.35
N GLU A 101 -2.36 15.67 11.92
CA GLU A 101 -2.82 15.68 13.32
C GLU A 101 -3.99 14.72 13.49
N ARG A 102 -4.98 14.80 12.59
CA ARG A 102 -6.19 13.98 12.68
C ARG A 102 -5.88 12.50 12.52
N ILE A 103 -4.99 12.14 11.58
CA ILE A 103 -4.49 10.77 11.43
C ILE A 103 -3.84 10.28 12.72
N ALA A 104 -2.90 11.06 13.28
CA ALA A 104 -2.21 10.66 14.50
C ALA A 104 -3.16 10.48 15.70
N GLN A 105 -4.17 11.34 15.84
CA GLN A 105 -5.20 11.16 16.86
C GLN A 105 -6.09 9.94 16.61
N ALA A 106 -6.36 9.58 15.35
CA ALA A 106 -7.08 8.35 15.03
C ALA A 106 -6.24 7.12 15.39
N VAL A 107 -4.97 7.09 15.00
CA VAL A 107 -3.99 6.05 15.36
C VAL A 107 -3.94 5.86 16.88
N LYS A 108 -3.87 6.96 17.64
CA LYS A 108 -3.90 6.93 19.11
C LYS A 108 -5.22 6.39 19.66
N ALA A 109 -6.36 6.87 19.17
CA ALA A 109 -7.68 6.44 19.64
C ALA A 109 -7.90 4.93 19.39
N MET A 110 -7.36 4.42 18.29
CA MET A 110 -7.37 3.00 17.91
C MET A 110 -6.32 2.16 18.62
N LYS A 111 -5.37 2.79 19.33
CA LYS A 111 -4.23 2.13 19.98
C LYS A 111 -3.51 1.18 19.01
N LEU A 112 -3.28 1.64 17.77
CA LEU A 112 -2.68 0.78 16.74
C LEU A 112 -1.26 0.36 17.13
N GLN A 113 -0.94 -0.90 16.88
CA GLN A 113 0.43 -1.40 16.95
C GLN A 113 1.21 -1.04 15.69
N HIS A 114 0.51 -0.95 14.56
CA HIS A 114 1.09 -0.63 13.27
C HIS A 114 0.15 0.27 12.45
N ALA A 115 0.66 1.40 11.97
CA ALA A 115 -0.07 2.30 11.09
C ALA A 115 0.53 2.27 9.69
N VAL A 116 -0.30 1.96 8.68
CA VAL A 116 0.09 2.09 7.27
C VAL A 116 -0.49 3.40 6.74
N ILE A 117 0.36 4.25 6.16
CA ILE A 117 -0.04 5.54 5.62
C ILE A 117 0.19 5.52 4.12
N THR A 118 -0.84 5.83 3.33
CA THR A 118 -0.73 5.97 1.88
C THR A 118 -1.51 7.19 1.42
N SER A 119 -1.30 7.62 0.17
CA SER A 119 -1.94 8.81 -0.36
C SER A 119 -2.44 8.58 -1.78
N VAL A 120 -3.35 9.45 -2.21
CA VAL A 120 -3.53 9.69 -3.64
C VAL A 120 -2.27 10.30 -4.26
N ASN A 121 -2.14 10.23 -5.59
CA ASN A 121 -1.11 10.99 -6.29
C ASN A 121 -1.49 12.47 -6.36
N ARG A 122 -0.53 13.35 -6.05
CA ARG A 122 -0.64 14.81 -6.09
C ARG A 122 0.30 15.42 -7.13
N ASP A 123 0.12 15.00 -8.39
CA ASP A 123 0.92 15.49 -9.52
C ASP A 123 0.74 17.00 -9.79
N ASP A 124 -0.25 17.63 -9.15
CA ASP A 124 -0.45 19.08 -9.12
C ASP A 124 0.58 19.82 -8.25
N ARG A 125 1.44 19.10 -7.53
CA ARG A 125 2.53 19.66 -6.73
C ARG A 125 3.91 19.16 -7.18
N PRO A 126 4.94 20.00 -7.12
CA PRO A 126 6.32 19.58 -7.40
C PRO A 126 6.85 18.51 -6.45
N ASP A 127 6.44 18.54 -5.18
CA ASP A 127 6.88 17.62 -4.12
C ASP A 127 6.00 16.36 -3.99
N GLY A 128 4.95 16.25 -4.82
CA GLY A 128 3.97 15.16 -4.78
C GLY A 128 3.28 14.94 -3.42
N GLY A 129 3.38 15.90 -2.48
CA GLY A 129 2.86 15.77 -1.13
C GLY A 129 3.81 15.13 -0.10
N ALA A 130 5.07 14.85 -0.45
CA ALA A 130 6.05 14.24 0.46
C ALA A 130 6.15 14.86 1.88
N PRO A 131 6.04 16.20 2.08
CA PRO A 131 6.04 16.79 3.43
C PRO A 131 4.94 16.27 4.36
N ILE A 132 3.75 15.95 3.85
CA ILE A 132 2.62 15.45 4.66
C ILE A 132 2.95 14.04 5.19
N PHE A 133 3.58 13.17 4.40
CA PHE A 133 4.05 11.85 4.88
C PHE A 133 5.00 12.02 6.07
N ALA A 134 6.00 12.90 5.94
CA ALA A 134 6.96 13.18 7.01
C ALA A 134 6.29 13.76 8.27
N MET A 135 5.30 14.64 8.11
CA MET A 135 4.52 15.19 9.23
C MET A 135 3.72 14.11 9.95
N VAL A 136 3.06 13.21 9.22
CA VAL A 136 2.29 12.09 9.80
C VAL A 136 3.21 11.18 10.61
N ILE A 137 4.35 10.76 10.04
CA ILE A 137 5.30 9.86 10.72
C ILE A 137 5.72 10.47 12.06
N ARG A 138 6.21 11.73 12.04
CA ARG A 138 6.66 12.44 13.24
C ARG A 138 5.53 12.59 14.25
N ARG A 139 4.32 12.89 13.78
CA ARG A 139 3.20 13.15 14.68
C ARG A 139 2.67 11.88 15.35
N ILE A 140 2.58 10.76 14.62
CA ILE A 140 2.23 9.45 15.21
C ILE A 140 3.21 9.09 16.32
N ARG A 141 4.52 9.20 16.06
CA ARG A 141 5.55 8.90 17.07
C ARG A 141 5.44 9.75 18.33
N GLN A 142 5.04 11.02 18.21
CA GLN A 142 4.84 11.90 19.35
C GLN A 142 3.63 11.51 20.20
N VAL A 143 2.53 11.11 19.57
CA VAL A 143 1.25 10.90 20.29
C VAL A 143 1.06 9.45 20.75
N LEU A 144 1.74 8.51 20.10
CA LEU A 144 1.73 7.09 20.42
C LEU A 144 3.12 6.46 20.16
N PRO A 145 4.09 6.68 21.06
CA PRO A 145 5.37 5.95 21.05
C PRO A 145 5.13 4.43 21.03
N GLY A 146 5.96 3.68 20.31
CA GLY A 146 5.80 2.24 20.12
C GLY A 146 4.88 1.82 18.97
N CYS A 147 4.10 2.74 18.39
CA CYS A 147 3.40 2.46 17.14
C CYS A 147 4.40 2.45 15.97
N SER A 148 4.50 1.33 15.26
CA SER A 148 5.31 1.22 14.05
C SER A 148 4.60 1.78 12.83
N ILE A 149 5.35 2.28 11.85
CA ILE A 149 4.81 3.06 10.74
C ILE A 149 5.37 2.54 9.41
N GLU A 150 4.45 2.10 8.53
CA GLU A 150 4.73 1.86 7.12
C GLU A 150 4.17 3.03 6.30
N VAL A 151 4.93 3.51 5.32
CA VAL A 151 4.42 4.45 4.31
C VAL A 151 4.40 3.80 2.94
N LEU A 152 3.22 3.69 2.33
CA LEU A 152 3.04 3.30 0.93
C LEU A 152 2.93 4.56 0.08
N ILE A 153 4.04 4.93 -0.55
CA ILE A 153 4.20 6.22 -1.24
C ILE A 153 3.92 6.13 -2.75
N PRO A 154 3.48 7.24 -3.37
CA PRO A 154 3.63 7.47 -4.81
C PRO A 154 5.07 7.34 -5.30
N ASP A 155 5.26 7.29 -6.62
CA ASP A 155 6.61 7.32 -7.23
C ASP A 155 7.30 8.69 -7.18
N PHE A 156 6.56 9.75 -6.81
CA PHE A 156 7.00 11.17 -6.90
C PHE A 156 7.63 11.54 -8.25
N LYS A 157 7.24 10.86 -9.33
CA LYS A 157 7.84 10.96 -10.68
C LYS A 157 9.37 10.76 -10.68
N GLY A 158 9.88 9.95 -9.75
CA GLY A 158 11.29 9.68 -9.56
C GLY A 158 12.08 10.81 -8.87
N SER A 159 11.44 11.81 -8.26
CA SER A 159 12.13 12.89 -7.54
C SER A 159 12.85 12.35 -6.30
N LEU A 160 14.18 12.48 -6.31
CA LEU A 160 15.03 12.13 -5.17
C LEU A 160 14.78 13.08 -3.98
N GLU A 161 14.52 14.36 -4.26
CA GLU A 161 14.26 15.39 -3.25
C GLU A 161 12.98 15.09 -2.47
N ALA A 162 11.90 14.74 -3.17
CA ALA A 162 10.64 14.34 -2.54
C ALA A 162 10.80 13.06 -1.72
N LEU A 163 11.47 12.04 -2.28
CA LEU A 163 11.76 10.80 -1.56
C LEU A 163 12.58 11.06 -0.29
N LYS A 164 13.60 11.92 -0.37
CA LYS A 164 14.45 12.26 0.78
C LYS A 164 13.65 12.85 1.94
N ILE A 165 12.64 13.69 1.68
CA ILE A 165 11.78 14.25 2.73
C ILE A 165 11.10 13.14 3.55
N VAL A 166 10.61 12.10 2.88
CA VAL A 166 9.96 10.95 3.54
C VAL A 166 10.99 10.10 4.28
N MET A 167 12.12 9.79 3.63
CA MET A 167 13.19 8.97 4.21
C MET A 167 13.83 9.63 5.45
N ASP A 168 13.98 10.96 5.46
CA ASP A 168 14.49 11.72 6.61
C ASP A 168 13.55 11.64 7.83
N ALA A 169 12.26 11.31 7.63
CA ALA A 169 11.33 11.02 8.73
C ALA A 169 11.46 9.58 9.26
N ARG A 170 12.24 8.73 8.59
CA ARG A 170 12.65 7.37 8.99
C ARG A 170 11.48 6.45 9.39
N PRO A 171 10.54 6.14 8.47
CA PRO A 171 9.53 5.11 8.73
C PRO A 171 10.19 3.74 8.94
N GLU A 172 9.51 2.81 9.61
CA GLU A 172 9.99 1.42 9.75
C GLU A 172 10.00 0.69 8.40
N ILE A 173 8.99 0.95 7.57
CA ILE A 173 8.90 0.42 6.20
C ILE A 173 8.57 1.57 5.23
N LEU A 174 9.37 1.71 4.18
CA LEU A 174 9.01 2.46 2.98
C LEU A 174 8.56 1.48 1.90
N ASN A 175 7.29 1.59 1.52
CA ASN A 175 6.64 0.77 0.52
C ASN A 175 6.35 1.58 -0.75
N HIS A 176 6.68 1.03 -1.91
CA HIS A 176 6.25 1.54 -3.21
C HIS A 176 5.99 0.35 -4.14
N ASN A 177 4.74 0.16 -4.55
CA ASN A 177 4.37 -0.98 -5.38
C ASN A 177 4.75 -0.76 -6.86
N VAL A 178 5.31 -1.79 -7.47
CA VAL A 178 5.51 -1.86 -8.94
C VAL A 178 4.22 -2.24 -9.65
N GLU A 179 3.35 -3.00 -8.97
CA GLU A 179 2.02 -3.46 -9.37
C GLU A 179 1.98 -4.47 -10.51
N THR A 180 2.73 -4.30 -11.60
CA THR A 180 2.67 -5.20 -12.76
C THR A 180 3.97 -5.27 -13.56
N VAL A 181 3.96 -6.06 -14.63
CA VAL A 181 5.11 -6.30 -15.50
C VAL A 181 5.30 -5.19 -16.54
N PRO A 182 6.54 -4.92 -17.02
CA PRO A 182 6.82 -3.82 -17.95
C PRO A 182 5.92 -3.76 -19.18
N ARG A 183 5.61 -4.91 -19.79
CA ARG A 183 4.72 -5.01 -20.95
C ARG A 183 3.31 -4.46 -20.68
N LEU A 184 2.80 -4.63 -19.46
CA LEU A 184 1.47 -4.18 -19.05
C LEU A 184 1.48 -2.78 -18.43
N PHE A 185 2.65 -2.22 -18.12
CA PHE A 185 2.77 -1.03 -17.30
C PHE A 185 1.99 0.17 -17.84
N LYS A 186 2.08 0.45 -19.15
CA LYS A 186 1.34 1.55 -19.78
C LYS A 186 -0.19 1.34 -19.80
N LEU A 187 -0.64 0.08 -19.86
CA LEU A 187 -2.06 -0.26 -19.82
C LEU A 187 -2.62 -0.12 -18.40
N VAL A 188 -1.86 -0.59 -17.41
CA VAL A 188 -2.28 -0.66 -16.00
C VAL A 188 -2.08 0.67 -15.28
N GLN A 189 -1.00 1.40 -15.57
CA GLN A 189 -0.57 2.62 -14.88
C GLN A 189 -0.04 3.66 -15.89
N PRO A 190 -0.91 4.28 -16.71
CA PRO A 190 -0.48 5.06 -17.87
C PRO A 190 0.36 6.31 -17.54
N GLN A 191 0.17 6.88 -16.35
CA GLN A 191 0.94 8.03 -15.87
C GLN A 191 2.25 7.66 -15.18
N ASP A 192 2.46 6.40 -14.81
CA ASP A 192 3.62 5.95 -14.03
C ASP A 192 4.74 5.51 -14.98
N ARG A 193 5.94 5.25 -14.46
CA ARG A 193 7.05 4.65 -15.21
C ARG A 193 7.73 3.54 -14.40
N TYR A 194 8.07 2.43 -15.05
CA TYR A 194 8.77 1.32 -14.41
C TYR A 194 10.13 1.76 -13.85
N GLU A 195 10.80 2.67 -14.58
CA GLU A 195 12.07 3.26 -14.21
C GLU A 195 11.95 4.16 -12.97
N TRP A 196 10.80 4.80 -12.74
CA TRP A 196 10.56 5.57 -11.52
C TRP A 196 10.38 4.66 -10.32
N ALA A 197 9.70 3.52 -10.46
CA ALA A 197 9.62 2.54 -9.39
C ALA A 197 11.01 2.01 -9.01
N ALA A 198 11.84 1.69 -10.03
CA ALA A 198 13.23 1.28 -9.85
C ALA A 198 14.04 2.36 -9.11
N ALA A 199 13.92 3.63 -9.54
CA ALA A 199 14.62 4.75 -8.94
C ALA A 199 14.19 4.97 -7.48
N THR A 200 12.87 4.98 -7.20
CA THR A 200 12.32 5.19 -5.86
C THR A 200 12.81 4.13 -4.88
N LEU A 201 12.69 2.85 -5.23
CA LEU A 201 13.08 1.73 -4.35
C LEU A 201 14.60 1.66 -4.16
N SER A 202 15.38 1.82 -5.24
CA SER A 202 16.84 1.81 -5.18
C SER A 202 17.39 2.98 -4.37
N ASN A 203 16.83 4.18 -4.55
CA ASN A 203 17.28 5.38 -3.84
C ASN A 203 16.87 5.35 -2.37
N ALA A 204 15.68 4.83 -2.04
CA ALA A 204 15.29 4.63 -0.65
C ALA A 204 16.30 3.77 0.10
N LYS A 205 16.70 2.64 -0.50
CA LYS A 205 17.70 1.74 0.08
C LYS A 205 19.07 2.41 0.22
N LYS A 206 19.47 3.28 -0.72
CA LYS A 206 20.72 4.05 -0.65
C LYS A 206 20.69 5.15 0.41
N LEU A 207 19.55 5.82 0.61
CA LEU A 207 19.39 6.93 1.54
C LEU A 207 19.44 6.46 3.00
N ASP A 208 18.74 5.39 3.34
CA ASP A 208 18.86 4.74 4.66
C ASP A 208 18.72 3.21 4.52
N PRO A 209 19.83 2.46 4.56
CA PRO A 209 19.80 1.00 4.46
C PRO A 209 19.04 0.29 5.59
N GLN A 210 18.83 0.96 6.73
CA GLN A 210 18.12 0.41 7.89
C GLN A 210 16.60 0.46 7.72
N VAL A 211 16.08 1.38 6.89
CA VAL A 211 14.66 1.40 6.52
C VAL A 211 14.37 0.18 5.66
N LEU A 212 13.36 -0.59 6.05
CA LEU A 212 12.91 -1.71 5.23
C LEU A 212 12.22 -1.17 3.98
N THR A 213 12.59 -1.73 2.83
CA THR A 213 11.96 -1.41 1.55
C THR A 213 10.99 -2.51 1.18
N LYS A 214 9.80 -2.12 0.73
CA LYS A 214 8.73 -3.03 0.39
C LYS A 214 8.11 -2.67 -0.95
N SER A 215 7.58 -3.68 -1.62
CA SER A 215 6.85 -3.48 -2.85
C SER A 215 5.84 -4.62 -3.07
N GLY A 216 5.00 -4.46 -4.09
CA GLY A 216 3.91 -5.36 -4.39
C GLY A 216 3.73 -5.59 -5.88
N ILE A 217 3.22 -6.77 -6.21
CA ILE A 217 2.78 -7.18 -7.55
C ILE A 217 1.34 -7.69 -7.46
N MET A 218 0.48 -7.21 -8.34
CA MET A 218 -0.82 -7.82 -8.57
C MET A 218 -0.74 -8.78 -9.76
N VAL A 219 -1.23 -9.99 -9.56
CA VAL A 219 -1.31 -11.02 -10.60
C VAL A 219 -2.74 -11.18 -11.11
N GLY A 220 -2.89 -11.61 -12.36
CA GLY A 220 -4.16 -11.80 -13.05
C GLY A 220 -4.56 -10.65 -14.00
N LEU A 221 -3.63 -9.77 -14.36
CA LEU A 221 -3.84 -8.67 -15.32
C LEU A 221 -3.42 -9.03 -16.76
N GLY A 222 -2.83 -10.20 -16.96
CA GLY A 222 -2.42 -10.73 -18.27
C GLY A 222 -0.91 -10.95 -18.39
N GLU A 223 -0.20 -10.85 -17.27
CA GLU A 223 1.20 -11.23 -17.12
C GLU A 223 1.38 -12.75 -17.12
N THR A 224 2.55 -13.19 -17.57
CA THR A 224 2.99 -14.59 -17.45
C THR A 224 3.79 -14.81 -16.16
N MET A 225 3.86 -16.06 -15.70
CA MET A 225 4.67 -16.43 -14.52
C MET A 225 6.13 -15.98 -14.67
N GLU A 226 6.72 -16.15 -15.86
CA GLU A 226 8.12 -15.76 -16.11
C GLU A 226 8.32 -14.23 -16.08
N GLU A 227 7.35 -13.44 -16.56
CA GLU A 227 7.40 -11.99 -16.42
C GLU A 227 7.29 -11.56 -14.95
N VAL A 228 6.46 -12.22 -14.15
CA VAL A 228 6.38 -11.97 -12.70
C VAL A 228 7.71 -12.27 -12.04
N LYS A 229 8.30 -13.45 -12.30
CA LYS A 229 9.61 -13.83 -11.76
C LYS A 229 10.74 -12.90 -12.22
N ALA A 230 10.65 -12.32 -13.42
CA ALA A 230 11.58 -11.30 -13.89
C ALA A 230 11.47 -10.02 -13.06
N VAL A 231 10.27 -9.50 -12.85
CA VAL A 231 10.03 -8.33 -12.01
C VAL A 231 10.46 -8.56 -10.55
N MET A 232 10.32 -9.77 -10.04
CA MET A 232 10.83 -10.14 -8.72
C MET A 232 12.35 -10.04 -8.64
N ARG A 233 13.08 -10.48 -9.69
CA ARG A 233 14.55 -10.32 -9.78
C ARG A 233 14.93 -8.85 -9.86
N ASP A 234 14.20 -8.06 -10.63
CA ASP A 234 14.44 -6.61 -10.75
C ASP A 234 14.29 -5.94 -9.39
N GLN A 235 13.19 -6.17 -8.68
CA GLN A 235 12.96 -5.64 -7.34
C GLN A 235 14.04 -6.08 -6.32
N ARG A 236 14.51 -7.33 -6.39
CA ARG A 236 15.65 -7.75 -5.58
C ARG A 236 16.92 -7.01 -5.92
N SER A 237 17.20 -6.80 -7.20
CA SER A 237 18.38 -6.04 -7.65
C SER A 237 18.35 -4.58 -7.17
N TRP A 238 17.15 -4.01 -6.93
CA TRP A 238 16.96 -2.67 -6.36
C TRP A 238 17.06 -2.63 -4.83
N GLY A 239 17.20 -3.79 -4.18
CA GLY A 239 17.36 -3.89 -2.74
C GLY A 239 16.06 -4.05 -1.94
N VAL A 240 14.92 -4.34 -2.59
CA VAL A 240 13.62 -4.50 -1.92
C VAL A 240 13.64 -5.66 -0.91
N ASP A 241 13.38 -5.40 0.36
CA ASP A 241 13.44 -6.41 1.42
C ASP A 241 12.19 -7.30 1.48
N ILE A 242 11.02 -6.70 1.28
CA ILE A 242 9.71 -7.35 1.48
C ILE A 242 8.91 -7.32 0.18
N LEU A 243 8.33 -8.44 -0.21
CA LEU A 243 7.45 -8.54 -1.37
C LEU A 243 6.06 -9.01 -0.98
N THR A 244 5.03 -8.37 -1.52
CA THR A 244 3.66 -8.86 -1.47
C THR A 244 3.14 -9.22 -2.87
N ILE A 245 2.52 -10.37 -3.03
CA ILE A 245 1.91 -10.82 -4.29
C ILE A 245 0.45 -11.18 -4.02
N GLY A 246 -0.46 -10.47 -4.68
CA GLY A 246 -1.90 -10.67 -4.49
C GLY A 246 -2.65 -10.79 -5.80
N GLN A 247 -3.84 -11.42 -5.77
CA GLN A 247 -4.71 -11.46 -6.94
C GLN A 247 -5.31 -10.07 -7.18
N TYR A 248 -5.24 -9.60 -8.43
CA TYR A 248 -6.04 -8.48 -8.90
C TYR A 248 -7.52 -8.84 -8.81
N LEU A 249 -8.27 -8.04 -8.04
CA LEU A 249 -9.72 -8.12 -7.94
C LEU A 249 -10.31 -6.88 -8.59
N GLN A 250 -11.02 -7.07 -9.69
CA GLN A 250 -11.66 -6.00 -10.43
C GLN A 250 -12.71 -5.28 -9.54
N PRO A 251 -12.56 -3.96 -9.28
CA PRO A 251 -13.49 -3.23 -8.45
C PRO A 251 -14.89 -3.09 -9.07
N SER A 252 -14.95 -2.86 -10.38
CA SER A 252 -16.20 -2.78 -11.14
C SER A 252 -16.00 -3.09 -12.62
N LYS A 253 -17.09 -3.24 -13.37
CA LYS A 253 -17.05 -3.40 -14.85
C LYS A 253 -16.37 -2.22 -15.57
N LYS A 254 -16.13 -1.10 -14.90
CA LYS A 254 -15.44 0.06 -15.49
C LYS A 254 -13.94 0.08 -15.17
N HIS A 255 -13.39 -1.04 -14.69
CA HIS A 255 -11.96 -1.28 -14.46
C HIS A 255 -11.44 -2.37 -15.39
N LEU A 256 -10.12 -2.49 -15.47
CA LEU A 256 -9.46 -3.52 -16.29
C LEU A 256 -10.03 -4.93 -15.98
N PRO A 257 -10.25 -5.79 -16.99
CA PRO A 257 -10.74 -7.14 -16.76
C PRO A 257 -9.70 -7.99 -16.06
N ILE A 258 -10.17 -8.99 -15.32
CA ILE A 258 -9.31 -10.06 -14.80
C ILE A 258 -8.98 -10.98 -15.98
N ALA A 259 -7.70 -11.16 -16.29
CA ALA A 259 -7.24 -12.06 -17.34
C ALA A 259 -7.30 -13.52 -16.87
N ARG A 260 -6.87 -13.79 -15.63
CA ARG A 260 -6.96 -15.11 -14.99
C ARG A 260 -6.94 -15.03 -13.47
N TYR A 261 -7.41 -16.09 -12.82
CA TYR A 261 -7.19 -16.32 -11.40
C TYR A 261 -5.98 -17.23 -11.21
N TYR A 262 -5.03 -16.80 -10.38
CA TYR A 262 -3.94 -17.65 -9.95
C TYR A 262 -4.44 -18.66 -8.90
N THR A 263 -3.89 -19.89 -8.94
CA THR A 263 -4.20 -20.91 -7.93
C THR A 263 -3.36 -20.71 -6.66
N PRO A 264 -3.79 -21.24 -5.50
CA PRO A 264 -2.98 -21.22 -4.29
C PRO A 264 -1.56 -21.80 -4.48
N GLU A 265 -1.43 -22.83 -5.32
CA GLU A 265 -0.14 -23.46 -5.63
C GLU A 265 0.78 -22.52 -6.42
N GLU A 266 0.23 -21.75 -7.37
CA GLU A 266 1.00 -20.73 -8.09
C GLU A 266 1.48 -19.61 -7.15
N PHE A 267 0.65 -19.21 -6.17
CA PHE A 267 1.09 -18.27 -5.13
C PHE A 267 2.18 -18.85 -4.24
N ALA A 268 2.10 -20.14 -3.90
CA ALA A 268 3.14 -20.85 -3.14
C ALA A 268 4.46 -20.92 -3.92
N GLU A 269 4.42 -21.23 -5.22
CA GLU A 269 5.59 -21.23 -6.10
C GLU A 269 6.26 -19.85 -6.14
N LEU A 270 5.48 -18.78 -6.25
CA LEU A 270 5.99 -17.41 -6.21
C LEU A 270 6.60 -17.05 -4.84
N LYS A 271 6.02 -17.56 -3.74
CA LYS A 271 6.56 -17.37 -2.39
C LYS A 271 7.94 -18.02 -2.27
N GLU A 272 8.04 -19.30 -2.62
CA GLU A 272 9.27 -20.09 -2.57
C GLU A 272 10.34 -19.47 -3.45
N TYR A 273 9.99 -19.10 -4.68
CA TYR A 273 10.91 -18.44 -5.59
C TYR A 273 11.42 -17.11 -5.01
N GLY A 274 10.54 -16.26 -4.48
CA GLY A 274 10.91 -14.98 -3.88
C GLY A 274 11.88 -15.13 -2.71
N LEU A 275 11.64 -16.10 -1.83
CA LEU A 275 12.55 -16.43 -0.74
C LEU A 275 13.90 -16.95 -1.28
N SER A 276 13.89 -17.79 -2.31
CA SER A 276 15.10 -18.35 -2.92
C SER A 276 16.04 -17.29 -3.52
N ILE A 277 15.49 -16.19 -4.02
CA ILE A 277 16.25 -15.06 -4.59
C ILE A 277 16.55 -13.96 -3.56
N GLY A 278 16.24 -14.21 -2.29
CA GLY A 278 16.71 -13.41 -1.16
C GLY A 278 15.83 -12.24 -0.74
N PHE A 279 14.52 -12.27 -1.00
CA PHE A 279 13.59 -11.43 -0.22
C PHE A 279 13.62 -11.88 1.25
N LYS A 280 13.60 -10.93 2.19
CA LYS A 280 13.57 -11.23 3.63
C LYS A 280 12.19 -11.67 4.10
N TRP A 281 11.15 -11.24 3.39
CA TRP A 281 9.77 -11.67 3.62
C TRP A 281 9.01 -11.68 2.29
N VAL A 282 8.21 -12.73 2.08
CA VAL A 282 7.31 -12.81 0.94
C VAL A 282 5.92 -13.21 1.43
N GLU A 283 4.97 -12.31 1.23
CA GLU A 283 3.56 -12.58 1.44
C GLU A 283 2.90 -12.82 0.07
N SER A 284 2.32 -14.00 -0.16
CA SER A 284 1.87 -14.41 -1.48
C SER A 284 0.66 -15.32 -1.36
N ALA A 285 -0.52 -14.75 -1.62
CA ALA A 285 -1.79 -15.46 -1.57
C ALA A 285 -2.88 -14.62 -2.26
N PRO A 286 -4.02 -15.21 -2.64
CA PRO A 286 -5.05 -14.53 -3.44
C PRO A 286 -5.54 -13.20 -2.85
N LEU A 287 -5.69 -13.13 -1.53
CA LEU A 287 -6.26 -11.96 -0.84
C LEU A 287 -5.20 -11.03 -0.25
N VAL A 288 -3.92 -11.31 -0.48
CA VAL A 288 -2.83 -10.46 -0.01
C VAL A 288 -2.99 -9.06 -0.61
N ARG A 289 -2.72 -8.08 0.25
CA ARG A 289 -2.63 -6.66 -0.08
C ARG A 289 -1.33 -6.14 0.49
N SER A 290 -0.84 -5.02 -0.03
CA SER A 290 0.44 -4.46 0.42
C SER A 290 0.49 -4.22 1.93
N SER A 291 -0.63 -3.89 2.59
CA SER A 291 -0.68 -3.68 4.05
C SER A 291 -0.99 -4.94 4.87
N TYR A 292 -1.21 -6.10 4.24
CA TYR A 292 -1.55 -7.34 4.93
C TYR A 292 -0.33 -7.88 5.72
N HIS A 293 -0.56 -8.23 6.99
CA HIS A 293 0.46 -8.67 7.96
C HIS A 293 1.71 -7.77 8.06
N ALA A 294 1.57 -6.47 7.73
CA ALA A 294 2.69 -5.52 7.77
C ALA A 294 3.30 -5.36 9.17
N ALA A 295 2.48 -5.45 10.21
CA ALA A 295 2.95 -5.41 11.60
C ALA A 295 3.97 -6.53 11.89
N GLU A 296 3.69 -7.77 11.45
CA GLU A 296 4.57 -8.93 11.65
C GLU A 296 5.93 -8.76 10.97
N GLN A 297 5.92 -8.15 9.78
CA GLN A 297 7.14 -7.84 9.03
C GLN A 297 8.03 -6.86 9.82
N VAL A 298 7.45 -5.84 10.45
CA VAL A 298 8.19 -4.92 11.33
C VAL A 298 8.77 -5.68 12.52
N ARG A 299 7.96 -6.50 13.21
CA ARG A 299 8.43 -7.24 14.40
C ARG A 299 9.64 -8.12 14.07
N ALA A 300 9.55 -8.84 12.97
CA ALA A 300 10.61 -9.74 12.54
C ALA A 300 11.87 -8.97 12.08
N LEU A 301 11.71 -7.94 11.25
CA LEU A 301 12.82 -7.42 10.45
C LEU A 301 13.32 -6.02 10.86
N SER A 302 12.50 -5.19 11.50
CA SER A 302 12.79 -3.77 11.66
C SER A 302 13.83 -3.49 12.74
N ILE A 303 15.02 -3.06 12.31
CA ILE A 303 16.07 -2.59 13.22
C ILE A 303 15.71 -1.22 13.81
N ILE A 304 15.08 -0.34 13.02
CA ILE A 304 14.67 1.01 13.47
C ILE A 304 13.70 0.90 14.65
N HIS A 305 12.72 0.01 14.56
CA HIS A 305 11.74 -0.16 15.63
C HIS A 305 12.41 -0.64 16.92
N ARG A 306 13.28 -1.66 16.82
CA ARG A 306 14.06 -2.17 17.94
C ARG A 306 14.96 -1.11 18.58
N GLN A 307 15.60 -0.26 17.78
CA GLN A 307 16.44 0.83 18.28
C GLN A 307 15.65 1.91 19.02
N LEU A 308 14.42 2.17 18.60
CA LEU A 308 13.59 3.22 19.19
C LEU A 308 12.85 2.74 20.44
N TYR A 309 12.42 1.48 20.48
CA TYR A 309 11.47 1.00 21.50
C TYR A 309 11.85 -0.33 22.16
N GLY A 310 13.00 -0.93 21.82
CA GLY A 310 13.43 -2.24 22.32
C GLY A 310 12.82 -3.42 21.55
N ASP A 311 13.13 -4.64 21.98
CA ASP A 311 12.54 -5.85 21.38
C ASP A 311 11.07 -6.00 21.80
N LEU A 312 10.22 -6.28 20.82
CA LEU A 312 8.77 -6.46 21.04
C LEU A 312 8.43 -7.73 21.83
N ASP A 313 9.38 -8.65 21.95
CA ASP A 313 9.27 -9.91 22.69
C ASP A 313 10.01 -9.89 24.04
N ASP A 314 10.54 -8.74 24.48
CA ASP A 314 11.15 -8.62 25.81
C ASP A 314 10.06 -8.41 26.89
N PRO A 315 9.84 -9.40 27.80
CA PRO A 315 8.85 -9.27 28.87
C PRO A 315 9.14 -8.13 29.86
N GLN A 316 10.29 -7.46 29.79
CA GLN A 316 10.61 -6.31 30.64
C GLN A 316 10.00 -4.97 30.17
N THR A 317 9.36 -4.90 29.00
CA THR A 317 8.76 -3.64 28.51
C THR A 317 7.32 -3.40 29.01
N VAL A 318 6.77 -4.29 29.84
CA VAL A 318 5.45 -4.13 30.51
C VAL A 318 5.63 -3.81 32.01
N SER A 319 6.39 -2.77 32.33
CA SER A 319 6.33 -2.14 33.66
C SER A 319 6.86 -0.71 33.57
N ASP A 320 5.95 0.25 33.41
CA ASP A 320 5.81 1.46 34.24
C ASP A 320 4.62 2.32 33.76
#